data_AF-A0A5P1FNF0-F1
#
_entry.id   AF-A0A5P1FNF0-F1
#
_cell.length_a   1.000
_cell.length_b   1.000
_cell.length_c   1.000
_cell.angle_alpha   90.00
_cell.angle_beta   90.00
_cell.angle_gamma   90.00
#
_symmetry.space_group_name_H-M   'P 1'
#
loop_
_entity.id
_entity.type
_entity.pdbx_description
1 polymer ?
#
loop_
_entity_poly.entity_id
_entity_poly.type
_entity_poly.pdbx_seq_one_letter_code
_entity_poly.pdbx_strand_id
1 'polypeptide(L)'
;MAVAGEVSLDEHETDFDKYGILIKVKFRESGQLQVLSADHQSGGERSVSTILYLVSLQDLTNCPFRVVDEINQGMDPVNERKMFQQLVRAASQENTPQCFLLTPKLLPDLLEYSDACSILNIMNGPYFEKPSQEFAYMRNVITKVNVFSFGIVMMELFTRIRQTGTFEHDGEHISLQEFVEKSFQGGVDAVLSIVDDAMDIPTATQRGKVVKVLELALSCT
;
A
#
# COMPACT_ATOMS: atom_id res chain seq x y z
N MET A 1 3.68 -21.53 26.47
CA MET A 1 3.77 -20.61 25.30
C MET A 1 2.76 -19.50 25.54
N ALA A 2 3.23 -18.26 25.69
CA ALA A 2 2.38 -17.16 26.17
C ALA A 2 1.35 -16.65 25.14
N VAL A 3 1.62 -16.82 23.84
CA VAL A 3 0.76 -16.38 22.73
C VAL A 3 0.53 -17.55 21.76
N ALA A 4 -0.70 -17.73 21.29
CA ALA A 4 -1.08 -18.77 20.34
C ALA A 4 -2.26 -18.33 19.45
N GLY A 5 -2.35 -18.89 18.25
CA GLY A 5 -3.48 -18.69 17.34
C GLY A 5 -3.85 -19.99 16.63
N GLU A 6 -5.11 -20.15 16.30
CA GLU A 6 -5.68 -21.32 15.62
C GLU A 6 -6.76 -20.87 14.64
N VAL A 7 -6.86 -21.56 13.50
CA VAL A 7 -7.94 -21.37 12.53
C VAL A 7 -8.79 -22.64 12.51
N SER A 8 -10.09 -22.49 12.73
CA SER A 8 -11.04 -23.61 12.72
C SER A 8 -12.22 -23.28 11.81
N LEU A 9 -12.80 -24.32 11.18
CA LEU A 9 -14.03 -24.19 10.40
C LEU A 9 -15.23 -24.11 11.35
N ASP A 10 -16.13 -23.15 11.10
CA ASP A 10 -17.44 -23.10 11.74
C ASP A 10 -18.41 -23.95 10.93
N GLU A 11 -18.59 -25.20 11.36
CA GLU A 11 -19.41 -26.18 10.66
C GLU A 11 -20.88 -26.04 11.06
N HIS A 12 -21.74 -25.82 10.06
CA HIS A 12 -23.20 -25.72 10.25
C HIS A 12 -23.93 -26.84 9.48
N GLU A 13 -23.51 -28.09 9.68
CA GLU A 13 -24.05 -29.34 9.12
C GLU A 13 -24.48 -29.29 7.64
N THR A 14 -25.69 -28.80 7.37
CA THR A 14 -26.32 -28.76 6.03
C THR A 14 -26.49 -27.36 5.46
N ASP A 15 -26.26 -26.32 6.26
CA ASP A 15 -26.41 -24.92 5.89
C ASP A 15 -25.04 -24.35 5.48
N PHE A 16 -24.62 -24.70 4.26
CA PHE A 16 -23.33 -24.29 3.70
C PHE A 16 -23.15 -22.76 3.63
N ASP A 17 -24.25 -22.00 3.57
CA ASP A 17 -24.21 -20.53 3.56
C ASP A 17 -23.77 -19.96 4.91
N LYS A 18 -23.87 -20.74 6.00
CA LYS A 18 -23.42 -20.35 7.34
C LYS A 18 -22.00 -20.80 7.66
N TYR A 19 -21.34 -21.54 6.77
CA TYR A 19 -19.96 -21.95 7.01
C TYR A 19 -19.05 -20.73 7.06
N GLY A 20 -18.17 -20.72 8.05
CA GLY A 20 -17.27 -19.60 8.30
C GLY A 20 -15.90 -20.05 8.75
N ILE A 21 -14.95 -19.13 8.72
CA ILE A 21 -13.62 -19.35 9.29
C ILE A 21 -13.56 -18.64 10.63
N LEU A 22 -13.28 -19.38 11.70
CA LEU A 22 -13.05 -18.84 13.03
C LEU A 22 -11.56 -18.72 13.28
N ILE A 23 -11.11 -17.47 13.41
CA ILE A 23 -9.76 -17.15 13.88
C ILE A 23 -9.83 -17.08 15.40
N LYS A 24 -9.12 -17.97 16.09
CA LYS A 24 -9.03 -18.03 17.54
C LYS A 24 -7.65 -17.61 18.00
N VAL A 25 -7.58 -16.78 19.03
CA VAL A 25 -6.34 -16.19 19.53
C VAL A 25 -6.25 -16.24 21.04
N LYS A 26 -5.02 -16.31 21.55
CA LYS A 26 -4.68 -16.33 22.97
C LYS A 26 -3.43 -15.48 23.18
N PHE A 27 -3.50 -14.49 24.07
CA PHE A 27 -2.40 -13.54 24.35
C PHE A 27 -1.75 -13.71 25.73
N ARG A 28 -2.27 -14.61 26.58
CA ARG A 28 -1.77 -14.87 27.93
C ARG A 28 -1.60 -16.36 28.14
N GLU A 29 -0.57 -16.77 28.86
CA GLU A 29 -0.28 -18.20 29.08
C GLU A 29 -1.41 -18.95 29.79
N SER A 30 -2.07 -18.32 30.76
CA SER A 30 -3.25 -18.85 31.47
C SER A 30 -4.57 -18.64 30.74
N GLY A 31 -4.58 -17.93 29.61
CA GLY A 31 -5.79 -17.67 28.83
C GLY A 31 -6.27 -18.89 28.04
N GLN A 32 -7.52 -18.87 27.60
CA GLN A 32 -8.06 -19.82 26.62
C GLN A 32 -8.03 -19.20 25.22
N LEU A 33 -8.08 -20.03 24.19
CA LEU A 33 -8.27 -19.59 22.81
C LEU A 33 -9.69 -19.01 22.68
N GLN A 34 -9.78 -17.75 22.32
CA GLN A 34 -11.05 -17.05 22.11
C GLN A 34 -11.16 -16.63 20.66
N VAL A 35 -12.39 -16.65 20.12
CA VAL A 35 -12.66 -16.13 18.79
C VAL A 35 -12.28 -14.65 18.74
N LEU A 36 -11.62 -14.26 17.65
CA LEU A 36 -11.24 -12.87 17.39
C LEU A 36 -12.52 -12.03 17.28
N SER A 37 -12.78 -11.21 18.29
CA SER A 37 -13.97 -10.36 18.42
C SER A 37 -13.59 -8.98 18.96
N ALA A 38 -14.43 -7.97 18.69
CA ALA A 38 -14.28 -6.65 19.28
C ALA A 38 -14.45 -6.64 20.81
N ASP A 39 -15.15 -7.62 21.37
CA ASP A 39 -15.55 -7.60 22.79
C ASP A 39 -14.44 -8.06 23.74
N HIS A 40 -13.48 -8.85 23.25
CA HIS A 40 -12.51 -9.56 24.09
C HIS A 40 -11.06 -9.14 23.85
N GLN A 41 -10.76 -8.53 22.70
CA GLN A 41 -9.41 -8.14 22.31
C GLN A 41 -9.30 -6.63 22.05
N SER A 42 -8.16 -6.06 22.39
CA SER A 42 -7.84 -4.67 22.07
C SER A 42 -7.79 -4.43 20.55
N GLY A 43 -7.94 -3.18 20.13
CA GLY A 43 -7.81 -2.81 18.72
C GLY A 43 -6.48 -3.27 18.11
N GLY A 44 -5.38 -3.12 18.84
CA GLY A 44 -4.06 -3.54 18.36
C GLY A 44 -3.91 -5.07 18.27
N GLU A 45 -4.38 -5.82 19.26
CA GLU A 45 -4.38 -7.30 19.21
C GLU A 45 -5.18 -7.83 18.02
N ARG A 46 -6.31 -7.17 17.70
CA ARG A 46 -7.13 -7.49 16.54
C ARG A 46 -6.41 -7.23 15.23
N SER A 47 -5.77 -6.08 15.09
CA SER A 47 -4.97 -5.74 13.92
C SER A 47 -3.83 -6.74 13.72
N VAL A 48 -3.02 -6.99 14.75
CA VAL A 48 -1.89 -7.94 14.69
C VAL A 48 -2.34 -9.34 14.26
N SER A 49 -3.43 -9.84 14.84
CA SER A 49 -3.95 -11.18 14.53
C SER A 49 -4.47 -11.27 13.11
N THR A 50 -5.18 -10.24 12.65
CA THR A 50 -5.72 -10.17 11.28
C THR A 50 -4.60 -10.16 10.25
N ILE A 51 -3.55 -9.37 10.51
CA ILE A 51 -2.40 -9.26 9.61
C ILE A 51 -1.64 -10.58 9.55
N LEU A 52 -1.39 -11.23 10.69
CA LEU A 52 -0.75 -12.55 10.75
C LEU A 52 -1.52 -13.59 9.95
N TYR A 53 -2.85 -13.55 10.02
CA TYR A 53 -3.71 -14.41 9.22
C TYR A 53 -3.60 -14.10 7.71
N LEU A 54 -3.65 -12.83 7.30
CA LEU A 54 -3.49 -12.46 5.88
C LEU A 54 -2.11 -12.83 5.34
N VAL A 55 -1.07 -12.67 6.17
CA VAL A 55 0.30 -13.08 5.85
C VAL A 55 0.39 -14.60 5.71
N SER A 56 -0.30 -15.40 6.54
CA SER A 56 -0.25 -16.86 6.39
C SER A 56 -0.95 -17.36 5.12
N LEU A 57 -1.91 -16.60 4.58
CA LEU A 57 -2.55 -16.87 3.30
C LEU A 57 -1.66 -16.49 2.09
N GLN A 58 -0.49 -15.91 2.32
CA GLN A 58 0.32 -15.40 1.24
C GLN A 58 0.71 -16.46 0.21
N ASP A 59 1.07 -17.65 0.66
CA ASP A 59 1.55 -18.71 -0.21
C ASP A 59 0.41 -19.37 -0.99
N LEU A 60 -0.84 -19.13 -0.58
CA LEU A 60 -2.05 -19.66 -1.21
C LEU A 60 -2.59 -18.74 -2.31
N THR A 61 -2.13 -17.49 -2.37
CA THR A 61 -2.65 -16.47 -3.29
C THR A 61 -1.64 -16.16 -4.37
N ASN A 62 -2.02 -16.35 -5.63
CA ASN A 62 -1.19 -15.98 -6.78
C ASN A 62 -1.53 -14.56 -7.20
N CYS A 63 -0.78 -13.58 -6.69
CA CYS A 63 -0.89 -12.18 -7.09
C CYS A 63 0.48 -11.66 -7.54
N PRO A 64 0.58 -10.77 -8.55
CA PRO A 64 1.87 -10.26 -9.02
C PRO A 64 2.54 -9.31 -8.03
N PHE A 65 1.74 -8.58 -7.25
CA PHE A 65 2.19 -7.73 -6.16
C PHE A 65 1.08 -7.58 -5.11
N ARG A 66 1.44 -7.07 -3.93
CA ARG A 66 0.53 -6.73 -2.84
C ARG A 66 0.78 -5.32 -2.36
N VAL A 67 -0.28 -4.66 -1.93
CA VAL A 67 -0.21 -3.35 -1.30
C VAL A 67 -0.83 -3.47 0.08
N VAL A 68 -0.11 -2.99 1.08
CA VAL A 68 -0.55 -2.92 2.46
C VAL A 68 -0.50 -1.45 2.86
N ASP A 69 -1.62 -0.90 3.30
CA ASP A 69 -1.75 0.52 3.64
C ASP A 69 -2.20 0.69 5.10
N GLU A 70 -1.73 1.78 5.73
CA GLU A 70 -2.04 2.19 7.11
C GLU A 70 -1.92 1.09 8.17
N ILE A 71 -1.03 0.13 7.93
CA ILE A 71 -0.95 -1.10 8.71
C ILE A 71 -0.63 -0.85 10.18
N ASN A 72 0.06 0.25 10.46
CA ASN A 72 0.62 0.58 11.75
C ASN A 72 -0.18 1.63 12.54
N GLN A 73 -1.37 2.02 12.06
CA GLN A 73 -2.26 2.88 12.83
C GLN A 73 -3.05 2.11 13.90
N GLY A 74 -3.31 2.78 15.04
CA GLY A 74 -4.15 2.22 16.10
C GLY A 74 -3.50 1.14 16.97
N MET A 75 -2.17 0.98 16.89
CA MET A 75 -1.40 0.04 17.70
C MET A 75 -0.43 0.76 18.65
N ASP A 76 -0.14 0.13 19.80
CA ASP A 76 0.96 0.56 20.65
C ASP A 76 2.32 0.26 19.98
N PRO A 77 3.41 0.96 20.38
CA PRO A 77 4.72 0.82 19.74
C PRO A 77 5.32 -0.59 19.78
N VAL A 78 4.93 -1.44 20.74
CA VAL A 78 5.49 -2.78 20.88
C VAL A 78 4.83 -3.72 19.87
N ASN A 79 3.50 -3.69 19.79
CA ASN A 79 2.74 -4.51 18.85
C ASN A 79 2.99 -4.08 17.41
N GLU A 80 3.08 -2.78 17.17
CA GLU A 80 3.44 -2.20 15.87
C GLU A 80 4.77 -2.75 15.33
N ARG A 81 5.82 -2.73 16.16
CA ARG A 81 7.15 -3.26 15.78
C ARG A 81 7.13 -4.75 15.47
N LYS A 82 6.46 -5.55 16.30
CA LYS A 82 6.36 -7.00 16.10
C LYS A 82 5.63 -7.35 14.81
N MET A 83 4.53 -6.68 14.54
CA MET A 83 3.75 -6.86 13.31
C MET A 83 4.60 -6.50 12.09
N PHE A 84 5.25 -5.34 12.10
CA PHE A 84 6.07 -4.89 10.98
C PHE A 84 7.21 -5.87 10.68
N GLN A 85 7.89 -6.37 11.73
CA GLN A 85 8.93 -7.40 11.57
C GLN A 85 8.40 -8.68 10.93
N GLN A 86 7.21 -9.16 11.32
CA GLN A 86 6.62 -10.35 10.69
C GLN A 86 6.23 -10.10 9.23
N LEU A 87 5.68 -8.93 8.93
CA LEU A 87 5.30 -8.56 7.57
C LEU A 87 6.52 -8.50 6.65
N VAL A 88 7.60 -7.82 7.08
CA VAL A 88 8.87 -7.76 6.32
C VAL A 88 9.44 -9.16 6.14
N ARG A 89 9.53 -9.96 7.21
CA ARG A 89 10.04 -11.33 7.13
C ARG A 89 9.27 -12.18 6.14
N ALA A 90 7.94 -12.08 6.14
CA ALA A 90 7.09 -12.87 5.25
C ALA A 90 7.17 -12.38 3.80
N ALA A 91 7.23 -11.06 3.58
CA ALA A 91 7.40 -10.48 2.26
C ALA A 91 8.78 -10.76 1.65
N SER A 92 9.82 -10.89 2.47
CA SER A 92 11.20 -11.13 2.03
C SER A 92 11.54 -12.61 1.75
N GLN A 93 10.59 -13.55 1.84
CA GLN A 93 10.88 -14.95 1.52
C GLN A 93 11.08 -15.19 0.02
N GLU A 94 11.70 -16.31 -0.33
CA GLU A 94 11.80 -16.70 -1.74
C GLU A 94 10.42 -17.05 -2.30
N ASN A 95 10.17 -16.69 -3.56
CA ASN A 95 8.92 -16.99 -4.29
C ASN A 95 7.66 -16.28 -3.75
N THR A 96 7.81 -15.21 -2.97
CA THR A 96 6.71 -14.32 -2.58
C THR A 96 6.55 -13.17 -3.57
N PRO A 97 5.31 -12.67 -3.77
CA PRO A 97 5.08 -11.54 -4.65
C PRO A 97 5.60 -10.24 -4.05
N GLN A 98 5.87 -9.26 -4.92
CA GLN A 98 6.36 -7.94 -4.51
C GLN A 98 5.37 -7.28 -3.55
N CYS A 99 5.83 -6.81 -2.39
CA CYS A 99 4.98 -6.19 -1.38
C CYS A 99 5.32 -4.70 -1.24
N PHE A 100 4.32 -3.85 -1.43
CA PHE A 100 4.37 -2.41 -1.18
C PHE A 100 3.73 -2.14 0.17
N LEU A 101 4.49 -1.49 1.04
CA LEU A 101 4.00 -1.05 2.34
C LEU A 101 3.90 0.48 2.34
N LEU A 102 2.68 0.97 2.50
CA LEU A 102 2.36 2.38 2.61
C LEU A 102 2.11 2.69 4.08
N THR A 103 2.90 3.61 4.62
CA THR A 103 2.76 4.05 6.01
C THR A 103 3.22 5.49 6.17
N PRO A 104 2.49 6.32 6.93
CA PRO A 104 2.94 7.66 7.30
C PRO A 104 3.98 7.64 8.43
N LYS A 105 4.22 6.48 9.05
CA LYS A 105 5.04 6.35 10.24
C LYS A 105 6.13 5.30 10.02
N LEU A 106 7.35 5.79 9.86
CA LEU A 106 8.54 4.95 9.92
C LEU A 106 8.83 4.55 11.37
N LEU A 107 9.26 3.31 11.54
CA LEU A 107 9.70 2.80 12.83
C LEU A 107 11.23 2.95 12.94
N PRO A 108 11.74 3.88 13.78
CA PRO A 108 13.18 4.00 14.03
C PRO A 108 13.69 2.77 14.78
N ASP A 109 14.95 2.39 14.57
CA ASP A 109 15.61 1.25 15.24
C ASP A 109 14.97 -0.12 14.97
N LEU A 110 14.41 -0.32 13.78
CA LEU A 110 14.15 -1.68 13.32
C LEU A 110 15.49 -2.35 13.03
N LEU A 111 15.91 -3.22 13.95
CA LEU A 111 17.23 -3.88 13.96
C LEU A 111 17.58 -4.64 12.68
N GLU A 112 16.60 -4.97 11.83
CA GLU A 112 16.81 -5.70 10.58
C GLU A 112 15.76 -5.25 9.53
N TYR A 113 16.01 -4.14 8.83
CA TYR A 113 15.48 -4.05 7.48
C TYR A 113 16.30 -5.05 6.65
N SER A 114 15.65 -6.14 6.25
CA SER A 114 16.26 -7.13 5.36
C SER A 114 16.82 -6.43 4.12
N ASP A 115 17.93 -6.92 3.54
CA ASP A 115 18.47 -6.42 2.27
C ASP A 115 17.44 -6.48 1.11
N ALA A 116 16.36 -7.25 1.27
CA ALA A 116 15.24 -7.30 0.34
C ALA A 116 14.22 -6.16 0.50
N CYS A 117 14.37 -5.29 1.51
CA CYS A 117 13.49 -4.16 1.79
C CYS A 117 14.14 -2.85 1.35
N SER A 118 13.37 -1.97 0.70
CA SER A 118 13.82 -0.61 0.38
C SER A 118 12.78 0.40 0.90
N ILE A 119 13.26 1.49 1.49
CA ILE A 119 12.42 2.50 2.13
C ILE A 119 12.43 3.75 1.25
N LEU A 120 11.31 4.11 0.63
CA LEU A 120 11.25 5.39 -0.10
C LEU A 120 10.43 6.41 0.66
N ASN A 121 11.08 7.53 0.98
CA ASN A 121 10.48 8.68 1.63
C ASN A 121 10.00 9.66 0.57
N ILE A 122 8.68 9.89 0.51
CA ILE A 122 8.10 10.94 -0.31
C ILE A 122 8.05 12.22 0.52
N MET A 123 8.73 13.27 0.05
CA MET A 123 8.70 14.59 0.66
C MET A 123 8.17 15.57 -0.39
N ASN A 124 7.01 16.16 -0.13
CA ASN A 124 6.43 17.21 -0.96
C ASN A 124 6.43 18.52 -0.16
N GLY A 125 7.19 19.52 -0.61
CA GLY A 125 7.28 20.82 0.06
C GLY A 125 8.02 21.88 -0.75
N PRO A 126 7.56 23.14 -0.74
CA PRO A 126 8.10 24.21 -1.60
C PRO A 126 9.51 24.68 -1.21
N TYR A 127 10.09 24.16 -0.12
CA TYR A 127 11.42 24.54 0.40
C TYR A 127 12.46 23.42 0.25
N PHE A 128 12.17 22.37 -0.52
CA PHE A 128 13.09 21.24 -0.76
C PHE A 128 14.02 21.51 -1.96
N GLU A 129 15.04 22.37 -1.79
CA GLU A 129 15.99 22.65 -2.87
C GLU A 129 17.06 21.55 -3.04
N LYS A 130 17.37 20.76 -2.00
CA LYS A 130 18.24 19.56 -2.07
C LYS A 130 17.91 18.55 -0.95
N PRO A 131 17.94 17.24 -1.20
CA PRO A 131 17.85 16.24 -0.13
C PRO A 131 19.07 16.37 0.79
N SER A 132 18.84 16.44 2.11
CA SER A 132 19.92 16.48 3.10
C SER A 132 20.70 15.17 3.10
N GLN A 133 22.00 15.26 3.41
CA GLN A 133 22.98 14.18 3.28
C GLN A 133 22.66 12.95 4.15
N GLU A 134 21.85 13.13 5.20
CA GLU A 134 21.37 12.06 6.08
C GLU A 134 20.30 11.18 5.43
N PHE A 135 19.54 11.70 4.46
CA PHE A 135 18.57 10.95 3.65
C PHE A 135 19.19 10.33 2.39
N ALA A 136 20.45 10.67 2.08
CA ALA A 136 21.19 10.16 0.91
C ALA A 136 21.86 8.79 1.16
N TYR A 137 21.63 8.15 2.30
CA TYR A 137 22.22 6.85 2.66
C TYR A 137 21.62 5.65 1.91
N MET A 138 20.65 5.85 1.02
CA MET A 138 20.20 4.80 0.10
C MET A 138 21.12 4.72 -1.12
N ARG A 139 22.27 4.07 -0.94
CA ARG A 139 23.32 3.96 -1.96
C ARG A 139 23.17 2.77 -2.90
N ASN A 140 22.02 2.12 -2.97
CA ASN A 140 21.76 1.04 -3.92
C ASN A 140 20.44 1.28 -4.66
N VAL A 141 20.52 1.50 -5.97
CA VAL A 141 19.39 1.41 -6.89
C VAL A 141 19.08 -0.07 -7.08
N ILE A 142 17.92 -0.54 -6.59
CA ILE A 142 17.45 -1.90 -6.82
C ILE A 142 16.00 -1.84 -7.30
N THR A 143 15.68 -2.69 -8.27
CA THR A 143 14.50 -2.67 -9.16
C THR A 143 13.18 -3.14 -8.54
N LYS A 144 13.05 -3.18 -7.21
CA LYS A 144 11.94 -3.89 -6.54
C LYS A 144 11.09 -3.10 -5.56
N VAL A 145 11.34 -1.82 -5.30
CA VAL A 145 10.39 -0.99 -4.50
C VAL A 145 10.44 0.45 -4.97
N ASN A 146 9.34 0.92 -5.55
CA ASN A 146 9.11 2.33 -5.84
C ASN A 146 7.88 2.78 -5.04
N VAL A 147 8.01 3.83 -4.24
CA VAL A 147 6.89 4.49 -3.53
C VAL A 147 6.43 5.67 -4.38
N PHE A 148 5.15 5.70 -4.70
CA PHE A 148 4.51 6.76 -5.43
C PHE A 148 3.25 7.15 -4.66
N SER A 149 2.88 8.44 -4.69
CA SER A 149 1.51 8.81 -4.31
C SER A 149 0.55 8.05 -5.23
N PHE A 150 -0.55 7.50 -4.68
CA PHE A 150 -1.60 6.88 -5.49
C PHE A 150 -2.01 7.78 -6.66
N GLY A 151 -2.09 9.09 -6.43
CA GLY A 151 -2.34 10.08 -7.45
C GLY A 151 -1.28 10.07 -8.55
N ILE A 152 0.00 10.10 -8.20
CA ILE A 152 1.10 10.03 -9.16
C ILE A 152 1.09 8.71 -9.94
N VAL A 153 0.91 7.56 -9.30
CA VAL A 153 0.84 6.26 -10.01
C VAL A 153 -0.26 6.29 -11.06
N MET A 154 -1.44 6.77 -10.67
CA MET A 154 -2.56 6.84 -11.58
C MET A 154 -2.29 7.83 -12.71
N MET A 155 -1.74 9.00 -12.43
CA MET A 155 -1.35 9.94 -13.48
C MET A 155 -0.32 9.33 -14.43
N GLU A 156 0.75 8.69 -13.94
CA GLU A 156 1.76 8.04 -14.79
C GLU A 156 1.15 6.90 -15.64
N LEU A 157 0.26 6.11 -15.06
CA LEU A 157 -0.38 4.99 -15.74
C LEU A 157 -1.31 5.46 -16.85
N PHE A 158 -2.14 6.46 -16.58
CA PHE A 158 -3.12 6.95 -17.54
C PHE A 158 -2.50 7.82 -18.61
N THR A 159 -1.41 8.53 -18.32
CA THR A 159 -0.76 9.42 -19.30
C THR A 159 0.44 8.78 -20.00
N ARG A 160 0.98 7.68 -19.47
CA ARG A 160 2.27 7.08 -19.86
C ARG A 160 3.46 8.04 -19.68
N ILE A 161 3.28 9.09 -18.90
CA ILE A 161 4.25 10.12 -18.65
C ILE A 161 4.86 9.88 -17.26
N ARG A 162 6.19 9.87 -17.15
CA ARG A 162 6.87 9.70 -15.86
C ARG A 162 6.87 11.02 -15.07
N GLN A 163 6.74 10.97 -13.75
CA GLN A 163 6.84 12.12 -12.84
C GLN A 163 8.19 12.83 -12.96
N THR A 164 9.26 12.09 -13.29
CA THR A 164 10.61 12.63 -13.56
C THR A 164 10.78 13.22 -14.96
N GLY A 165 9.72 13.19 -15.78
CA GLY A 165 9.71 13.86 -17.08
C GLY A 165 9.79 15.38 -16.88
N THR A 166 10.62 16.04 -17.68
CA THR A 166 10.67 17.50 -17.76
C THR A 166 9.58 17.98 -18.72
N PHE A 167 8.54 18.62 -18.19
CA PHE A 167 7.47 19.23 -19.01
C PHE A 167 7.78 20.71 -19.21
N GLU A 168 7.85 21.16 -20.45
CA GLU A 168 7.88 22.59 -20.77
C GLU A 168 6.48 23.01 -21.25
N HIS A 169 5.85 23.92 -20.52
CA HIS A 169 4.62 24.58 -20.93
C HIS A 169 4.81 26.08 -20.77
N ASP A 170 4.68 26.84 -21.87
CA ASP A 170 4.98 28.28 -21.92
C ASP A 170 6.40 28.67 -21.44
N GLY A 171 7.38 27.77 -21.59
CA GLY A 171 8.78 28.02 -21.23
C GLY A 171 9.13 27.80 -19.75
N GLU A 172 8.20 27.29 -18.94
CA GLU A 172 8.45 26.90 -17.55
C GLU A 172 8.40 25.38 -17.37
N HIS A 173 9.26 24.88 -16.48
CA HIS A 173 9.23 23.49 -16.05
C HIS A 173 8.06 23.27 -15.09
N ILE A 174 7.07 22.49 -15.53
CA ILE A 174 5.95 22.08 -14.68
C ILE A 174 6.09 20.61 -14.28
N SER A 175 5.44 20.22 -13.18
CA SER A 175 5.34 18.84 -12.71
C SER A 175 4.22 18.06 -13.43
N LEU A 176 4.24 16.73 -13.34
CA LEU A 176 3.16 15.87 -13.90
C LEU A 176 1.79 16.24 -13.31
N GLN A 177 1.74 16.57 -12.01
CA GLN A 177 0.53 17.02 -11.33
C GLN A 177 0.00 18.31 -11.96
N GLU A 178 0.83 19.33 -12.10
CA GLU A 178 0.45 20.61 -12.70
C GLU A 178 0.06 20.46 -14.18
N PHE A 179 0.69 19.54 -14.91
CA PHE A 179 0.34 19.22 -16.29
C PHE A 179 -1.08 18.63 -16.39
N VAL A 180 -1.39 17.65 -15.52
CA VAL A 180 -2.73 17.05 -15.46
C VAL A 180 -3.75 18.09 -15.00
N GLU A 181 -3.46 18.89 -13.97
CA GLU A 181 -4.34 19.95 -13.47
C GLU A 181 -4.65 21.01 -14.53
N LYS A 182 -3.65 21.47 -15.29
CA LYS A 182 -3.84 22.39 -16.42
C LYS A 182 -4.73 21.79 -17.50
N SER A 183 -4.66 20.47 -17.72
CA SER A 183 -5.52 19.79 -18.70
C SER A 183 -6.99 19.83 -18.31
N PHE A 184 -7.31 19.83 -17.01
CA PHE A 184 -8.69 20.01 -16.53
C PHE A 184 -9.24 21.41 -16.81
N GLN A 185 -8.39 22.43 -16.93
CA GLN A 185 -8.81 23.79 -17.31
C GLN A 185 -9.29 23.86 -18.76
N GLY A 186 -8.79 22.96 -19.62
CA GLY A 186 -9.20 22.81 -21.03
C GLY A 186 -10.46 21.97 -21.25
N GLY A 187 -11.07 21.44 -20.18
CA GLY A 187 -12.27 20.59 -20.25
C GLY A 187 -11.99 19.12 -20.59
N VAL A 188 -13.07 18.35 -20.79
CA VAL A 188 -13.02 16.88 -20.90
C VAL A 188 -12.16 16.39 -22.07
N ASP A 189 -12.25 17.03 -23.23
CA ASP A 189 -11.48 16.61 -24.41
C ASP A 189 -9.98 16.85 -24.24
N ALA A 190 -9.58 17.91 -23.49
CA ALA A 190 -8.19 18.16 -23.15
C ALA A 190 -7.64 17.10 -22.18
N VAL A 191 -8.42 16.72 -21.15
CA VAL A 191 -8.05 15.62 -20.23
C VAL A 191 -7.93 14.30 -20.96
N LEU A 192 -8.78 14.02 -21.95
CA LEU A 192 -8.67 12.79 -22.73
C LEU A 192 -7.48 12.80 -23.68
N SER A 193 -7.02 13.98 -24.12
CA SER A 193 -5.87 14.12 -25.02
C SER A 193 -4.52 13.82 -24.35
N ILE A 194 -4.47 13.84 -23.01
CA ILE A 194 -3.27 13.47 -22.25
C ILE A 194 -3.24 12.00 -21.85
N VAL A 195 -4.29 11.23 -22.14
CA VAL A 195 -4.37 9.80 -21.85
C VAL A 195 -3.59 9.02 -22.90
N ASP A 196 -2.88 7.96 -22.50
CA ASP A 196 -2.09 7.11 -23.39
C ASP A 196 -2.95 6.60 -24.55
N ASP A 197 -2.58 6.94 -25.78
CA ASP A 197 -3.24 6.48 -27.01
C ASP A 197 -3.25 4.94 -27.14
N ALA A 198 -2.36 4.24 -26.40
CA ALA A 198 -2.35 2.78 -26.33
C ALA A 198 -3.41 2.19 -25.39
N MET A 199 -4.05 3.00 -24.53
CA MET A 199 -5.22 2.56 -23.77
C MET A 199 -6.44 2.51 -24.68
N ASP A 200 -6.91 1.30 -24.99
CA ASP A 200 -8.15 1.10 -25.72
C ASP A 200 -9.35 1.51 -24.84
N ILE A 201 -9.88 2.72 -25.09
CA ILE A 201 -11.05 3.29 -24.39
C ILE A 201 -12.19 3.46 -25.41
N PRO A 202 -12.90 2.37 -25.75
CA PRO A 202 -13.82 2.34 -26.89
C PRO A 202 -15.16 3.05 -26.66
N THR A 203 -15.57 3.30 -25.41
CA THR A 203 -16.91 3.87 -25.12
C THR A 203 -16.87 5.22 -24.40
N ALA A 204 -17.85 6.08 -24.68
CA ALA A 204 -18.04 7.37 -24.01
C ALA A 204 -18.19 7.22 -22.48
N THR A 205 -18.82 6.13 -22.02
CA THR A 205 -18.95 5.82 -20.59
C THR A 205 -17.60 5.52 -19.95
N GLN A 206 -16.69 4.82 -20.65
CA GLN A 206 -15.34 4.57 -20.14
C GLN A 206 -14.49 5.84 -20.14
N ARG A 207 -14.61 6.70 -21.16
CA ARG A 207 -13.95 8.02 -21.19
C ARG A 207 -14.33 8.88 -19.98
N GLY A 208 -15.61 8.92 -19.62
CA GLY A 208 -16.07 9.62 -18.42
C GLY A 208 -15.54 9.03 -17.11
N LYS A 209 -15.25 7.73 -17.06
CA LYS A 209 -14.60 7.10 -15.89
C LYS A 209 -13.12 7.50 -15.80
N VAL A 210 -12.40 7.57 -16.92
CA VAL A 210 -10.99 7.97 -16.96
C VAL A 210 -10.81 9.38 -16.41
N VAL A 211 -11.67 10.32 -16.81
CA VAL A 211 -11.65 11.70 -16.28
C VAL A 211 -11.84 11.72 -14.76
N LYS A 212 -12.81 10.96 -14.23
CA LYS A 212 -13.05 10.86 -12.79
C LYS A 212 -11.89 10.21 -12.04
N VAL A 213 -11.21 9.25 -12.66
CA VAL A 213 -10.03 8.61 -12.07
C VAL A 213 -8.86 9.59 -12.00
N LEU A 214 -8.65 10.41 -13.03
CA LEU A 214 -7.63 11.46 -13.03
C LEU A 214 -7.97 12.60 -12.05
N GLU A 215 -9.25 12.94 -11.88
CA GLU A 215 -9.71 13.92 -10.88
C GLU A 215 -9.48 13.41 -9.44
N LEU A 216 -9.79 12.13 -9.20
CA LEU A 216 -9.47 11.47 -7.94
C LEU A 216 -7.96 11.41 -7.71
N ALA A 217 -7.19 11.11 -8.76
CA ALA A 217 -5.73 11.08 -8.69
C ALA A 217 -5.16 12.44 -8.27
N LEU A 218 -5.65 13.55 -8.85
CA LEU A 218 -5.27 14.91 -8.45
C LEU A 218 -5.60 15.21 -6.98
N SER A 219 -6.73 14.70 -6.49
CA SER A 219 -7.16 14.88 -5.09
C SER A 219 -6.34 14.05 -4.08
N CYS A 220 -5.54 13.08 -4.57
CA CYS A 220 -4.72 12.18 -3.78
C CYS A 220 -3.20 12.48 -3.90
N THR A 221 -2.84 13.64 -4.44
CA THR A 221 -1.45 14.11 -4.64
C THR A 221 -1.05 15.21 -3.68
#